data_AF-A0A7W1BP27-F1
#
_entry.id   AF-A0A7W1BP27-F1
#
_cell.length_a   1.000
_cell.length_b   1.000
_cell.length_c   1.000
_cell.angle_alpha   90.00
_cell.angle_beta   90.00
_cell.angle_gamma   90.00
#
_symmetry.space_group_name_H-M   'P 1'
#
loop_
_entity.id
_entity.type
_entity.pdbx_description
1 polymer ?
#
loop_
_entity_poly.entity_id
_entity_poly.type
_entity_poly.pdbx_seq_one_letter_code
_entity_poly.pdbx_strand_id
1 'polypeptide(L)'
;AATVREYEAILDRIAQEELRANIALKLTHLGLSFDKETAYANLERIVAHADRLGQFVRIDMEQSSFVESTFEIYERLRAAGHENVGVVLQAYLHRSPADLERLLPLTPNLRVVKGAYLEAPAIAYPEKHDVDNAYVRLVERALSGGAYVAVATHDERIIRHVQAFAEREEIGRERFELQMLYGVRPALQRRVAAAGYTVLVATPFGPDWYPYLMRRLAERPANLFFFLRNILRR
;
A
#
# COMPACT_ATOMS: atom_id res chain seq x y z
N ALA A 1 4.40 -8.92 -21.06
CA ALA A 1 4.19 -8.04 -22.23
C ALA A 1 2.77 -7.44 -22.30
N ALA A 2 1.69 -8.23 -22.26
CA ALA A 2 0.32 -7.69 -22.30
C ALA A 2 -0.01 -6.82 -21.07
N THR A 3 0.23 -7.32 -19.85
CA THR A 3 0.01 -6.59 -18.59
C THR A 3 0.75 -5.25 -18.52
N VAL A 4 2.00 -5.20 -19.01
CA VAL A 4 2.79 -3.96 -19.03
C VAL A 4 2.13 -2.91 -19.91
N ARG A 5 1.68 -3.28 -21.11
CA ARG A 5 0.99 -2.35 -22.02
C ARG A 5 -0.33 -1.86 -21.44
N GLU A 6 -1.02 -2.68 -20.66
CA GLU A 6 -2.24 -2.26 -19.97
C GLU A 6 -1.93 -1.19 -18.92
N TYR A 7 -0.88 -1.38 -18.10
CA TYR A 7 -0.43 -0.34 -17.17
C TYR A 7 0.00 0.95 -17.88
N GLU A 8 0.71 0.87 -19.00
CA GLU A 8 1.05 2.04 -19.82
C GLU A 8 -0.20 2.76 -20.33
N ALA A 9 -1.19 2.02 -20.87
CA ALA A 9 -2.44 2.61 -21.33
C ALA A 9 -3.26 3.28 -20.19
N ILE A 10 -3.22 2.72 -18.98
CA ILE A 10 -3.85 3.32 -17.80
C ILE A 10 -3.14 4.62 -17.42
N LEU A 11 -1.81 4.63 -17.40
CA LEU A 11 -1.00 5.81 -17.09
C LEU A 11 -1.24 6.93 -18.11
N ASP A 12 -1.21 6.60 -19.40
CA ASP A 12 -1.55 7.50 -20.51
C ASP A 12 -2.96 8.10 -20.31
N ARG A 13 -3.94 7.27 -19.93
CA ARG A 13 -5.32 7.74 -19.73
C ARG A 13 -5.45 8.67 -18.52
N ILE A 14 -4.81 8.34 -17.40
CA ILE A 14 -4.77 9.20 -16.21
C ILE A 14 -4.18 10.56 -16.57
N ALA A 15 -3.11 10.59 -17.39
CA ALA A 15 -2.48 11.83 -17.82
C ALA A 15 -3.39 12.63 -18.77
N GLN A 16 -3.99 11.98 -19.78
CA GLN A 16 -4.90 12.61 -20.74
C GLN A 16 -6.15 13.21 -20.08
N GLU A 17 -6.66 12.57 -19.03
CA GLU A 17 -7.84 13.04 -18.29
C GLU A 17 -7.47 13.95 -17.09
N GLU A 18 -6.19 14.27 -16.90
CA GLU A 18 -5.68 15.10 -15.80
C GLU A 18 -6.12 14.61 -14.40
N LEU A 19 -6.22 13.28 -14.24
CA LEU A 19 -6.69 12.69 -12.99
C LEU A 19 -5.57 12.74 -11.93
N ARG A 20 -5.94 13.16 -10.72
CA ARG A 20 -5.08 13.07 -9.53
C ARG A 20 -5.07 11.64 -8.99
N ALA A 21 -4.34 10.76 -9.67
CA ALA A 21 -4.26 9.35 -9.32
C ALA A 21 -2.82 8.82 -9.47
N ASN A 22 -2.56 7.70 -8.80
CA ASN A 22 -1.40 6.86 -9.02
C ASN A 22 -1.85 5.41 -9.25
N ILE A 23 -0.94 4.57 -9.70
CA ILE A 23 -1.22 3.14 -9.87
C ILE A 23 -0.54 2.33 -8.78
N ALA A 24 -1.17 1.20 -8.42
CA ALA A 24 -0.56 0.17 -7.59
C ALA A 24 -0.58 -1.17 -8.34
N LEU A 25 0.50 -1.93 -8.22
CA LEU A 25 0.68 -3.19 -8.95
C LEU A 25 1.30 -4.26 -8.06
N LYS A 26 1.15 -5.52 -8.47
CA LYS A 26 1.79 -6.69 -7.86
C LYS A 26 2.90 -7.20 -8.75
N LEU A 27 4.05 -7.54 -8.18
CA LEU A 27 5.20 -8.01 -8.97
C LEU A 27 4.96 -9.41 -9.54
N THR A 28 4.12 -10.22 -8.91
CA THR A 28 3.70 -11.51 -9.49
C THR A 28 2.97 -11.35 -10.81
N HIS A 29 2.21 -10.27 -11.01
CA HIS A 29 1.59 -9.93 -12.31
C HIS A 29 2.62 -9.55 -13.38
N LEU A 30 3.83 -9.16 -12.95
CA LEU A 30 4.94 -8.76 -13.81
C LEU A 30 5.98 -9.87 -14.00
N GLY A 31 5.76 -11.06 -13.42
CA GLY A 31 6.61 -12.24 -13.63
C GLY A 31 7.41 -12.69 -12.41
N LEU A 32 7.25 -12.06 -11.24
CA LEU A 32 8.08 -12.38 -10.06
C LEU A 32 7.97 -13.84 -9.61
N SER A 33 6.82 -14.49 -9.82
CA SER A 33 6.65 -15.92 -9.51
C SER A 33 7.50 -16.85 -10.36
N PHE A 34 8.06 -16.38 -11.46
CA PHE A 34 8.83 -17.17 -12.42
C PHE A 34 10.28 -16.72 -12.50
N ASP A 35 10.52 -15.41 -12.63
CA ASP A 35 11.84 -14.84 -12.79
C ASP A 35 11.90 -13.40 -12.28
N LYS A 36 12.84 -13.16 -11.36
CA LYS A 36 13.05 -11.86 -10.72
C LYS A 36 13.51 -10.79 -11.72
N GLU A 37 14.34 -11.15 -12.69
CA GLU A 37 14.84 -10.21 -13.70
C GLU A 37 13.74 -9.78 -14.67
N THR A 38 12.89 -10.72 -15.09
CA THR A 38 11.68 -10.41 -15.87
C THR A 38 10.76 -9.45 -15.13
N ALA A 39 10.54 -9.66 -13.82
CA ALA A 39 9.74 -8.75 -13.00
C ALA A 39 10.36 -7.35 -12.91
N TYR A 40 11.68 -7.27 -12.69
CA TYR A 40 12.42 -6.02 -12.66
C TYR A 40 12.29 -5.26 -13.99
N ALA A 41 12.59 -5.90 -15.12
CA ALA A 41 12.57 -5.25 -16.43
C ALA A 41 11.17 -4.76 -16.82
N ASN A 42 10.13 -5.53 -16.49
CA ASN A 42 8.75 -5.12 -16.71
C ASN A 42 8.35 -3.94 -15.82
N LEU A 43 8.77 -3.95 -14.55
CA LEU A 43 8.48 -2.86 -13.62
C LEU A 43 9.21 -1.57 -13.98
N GLU A 44 10.51 -1.65 -14.25
CA GLU A 44 11.35 -0.51 -14.66
C GLU A 44 10.74 0.20 -15.88
N ARG A 45 10.27 -0.57 -16.87
CA ARG A 45 9.57 -0.02 -18.03
C ARG A 45 8.32 0.79 -17.64
N ILE A 46 7.51 0.27 -16.72
CA ILE A 46 6.29 0.96 -16.24
C ILE A 46 6.67 2.21 -15.45
N VAL A 47 7.64 2.10 -14.53
CA VAL A 47 8.10 3.22 -13.69
C VAL A 47 8.69 4.34 -14.55
N ALA A 48 9.53 4.01 -15.54
CA ALA A 48 10.09 4.97 -16.47
C ALA A 48 9.01 5.62 -17.35
N HIS A 49 7.95 4.90 -17.72
CA HIS A 49 6.82 5.46 -18.45
C HIS A 49 6.00 6.43 -17.57
N ALA A 50 5.70 6.03 -16.33
CA ALA A 50 5.02 6.89 -15.36
C ALA A 50 5.83 8.17 -15.08
N ASP A 51 7.15 8.08 -15.00
CA ASP A 51 8.03 9.22 -14.73
C ASP A 51 7.92 10.30 -15.82
N ARG A 52 7.89 9.89 -17.10
CA ARG A 52 7.67 10.81 -18.24
C ARG A 52 6.33 11.55 -18.17
N LEU A 53 5.36 10.98 -17.46
CA LEU A 53 4.02 11.55 -17.26
C LEU A 53 3.90 12.29 -15.91
N GLY A 54 4.96 12.36 -15.11
CA GLY A 54 4.93 12.93 -13.76
C GLY A 54 4.07 12.13 -12.77
N GLN A 55 3.93 10.83 -13.00
CA GLN A 55 3.06 9.92 -12.24
C GLN A 55 3.85 8.98 -11.34
N PHE A 56 3.18 8.50 -10.29
CA PHE A 56 3.76 7.64 -9.26
C PHE A 56 3.29 6.19 -9.39
N VAL A 57 4.19 5.24 -9.07
CA VAL A 57 3.90 3.80 -9.05
C VAL A 57 4.11 3.22 -7.65
N ARG A 58 3.11 2.51 -7.12
CA ARG A 58 3.23 1.74 -5.88
C ARG A 58 3.42 0.26 -6.17
N ILE A 59 4.46 -0.33 -5.58
CA ILE A 59 4.66 -1.78 -5.52
C ILE A 59 3.89 -2.31 -4.30
N ASP A 60 2.76 -2.98 -4.54
CA ASP A 60 2.00 -3.64 -3.47
C ASP A 60 2.77 -4.85 -2.94
N MET A 61 2.81 -4.99 -1.61
CA MET A 61 3.45 -6.13 -0.97
C MET A 61 2.52 -7.34 -0.97
N GLU A 62 3.08 -8.48 -1.36
CA GLU A 62 2.40 -9.76 -1.44
C GLU A 62 2.66 -10.60 -0.18
N GLN A 63 2.49 -11.92 -0.25
CA GLN A 63 2.77 -12.81 0.88
C GLN A 63 4.27 -12.85 1.24
N SER A 64 4.59 -13.36 2.44
CA SER A 64 5.93 -13.31 3.04
C SER A 64 7.04 -13.85 2.13
N SER A 65 6.75 -14.85 1.30
CA SER A 65 7.69 -15.45 0.35
C SER A 65 8.22 -14.49 -0.72
N PHE A 66 7.51 -13.38 -1.00
CA PHE A 66 7.91 -12.39 -2.00
C PHE A 66 8.52 -11.11 -1.41
N VAL A 67 8.55 -10.97 -0.08
CA VAL A 67 8.97 -9.71 0.57
C VAL A 67 10.41 -9.35 0.23
N GLU A 68 11.33 -10.31 0.35
CA GLU A 68 12.75 -10.07 0.07
C GLU A 68 12.97 -9.61 -1.36
N SER A 69 12.48 -10.37 -2.34
CA SER A 69 12.65 -10.03 -3.76
C SER A 69 11.97 -8.70 -4.13
N THR A 70 10.87 -8.35 -3.46
CA THR A 70 10.21 -7.06 -3.65
C THR A 70 11.09 -5.90 -3.18
N PHE A 71 11.72 -6.02 -2.01
CA PHE A 71 12.64 -4.99 -1.53
C PHE A 71 13.91 -4.92 -2.36
N GLU A 72 14.51 -6.04 -2.77
CA GLU A 72 15.66 -6.04 -3.68
C GLU A 72 15.35 -5.31 -5.01
N ILE A 73 14.18 -5.57 -5.60
CA ILE A 73 13.74 -4.89 -6.83
C ILE A 73 13.54 -3.39 -6.59
N TYR A 74 12.89 -3.02 -5.48
CA TYR A 74 12.68 -1.62 -5.13
C TYR A 74 14.00 -0.88 -4.92
N GLU A 75 14.93 -1.44 -4.14
CA GLU A 75 16.25 -0.86 -3.90
C GLU A 75 17.05 -0.71 -5.20
N ARG A 76 16.97 -1.70 -6.10
CA ARG A 76 17.61 -1.61 -7.42
C ARG A 76 17.05 -0.47 -8.27
N LEU A 77 15.72 -0.25 -8.26
CA LEU A 77 15.12 0.90 -8.95
C LEU A 77 15.57 2.23 -8.34
N ARG A 78 15.63 2.31 -7.00
CA ARG A 78 16.15 3.51 -6.32
C ARG A 78 17.62 3.77 -6.66
N ALA A 79 18.45 2.72 -6.68
CA ALA A 79 19.85 2.82 -7.10
C ALA A 79 20.01 3.23 -8.58
N ALA A 80 19.04 2.89 -9.44
CA ALA A 80 18.99 3.33 -10.83
C ALA A 80 18.46 4.78 -11.01
N GLY A 81 18.07 5.46 -9.93
CA GLY A 81 17.64 6.87 -9.94
C GLY A 81 16.14 7.10 -10.06
N HIS A 82 15.31 6.05 -9.94
CA HIS A 82 13.85 6.21 -9.97
C HIS A 82 13.32 6.68 -8.61
N GLU A 83 12.76 7.90 -8.56
CA GLU A 83 12.16 8.47 -7.34
C GLU A 83 10.62 8.38 -7.33
N ASN A 84 10.00 8.19 -8.49
CA ASN A 84 8.54 8.11 -8.66
C ASN A 84 7.96 6.71 -8.32
N VAL A 85 8.63 5.96 -7.46
CA VAL A 85 8.25 4.61 -7.04
C VAL A 85 8.27 4.47 -5.52
N GLY A 86 7.33 3.72 -4.97
CA GLY A 86 7.32 3.38 -3.55
C GLY A 86 6.88 1.94 -3.31
N VAL A 87 7.09 1.48 -2.08
CA VAL A 87 6.82 0.09 -1.67
C VAL A 87 5.86 0.05 -0.48
N VAL A 88 5.30 -1.13 -0.21
CA VAL A 88 4.42 -1.39 0.94
C VAL A 88 5.17 -2.13 2.04
N LEU A 89 4.97 -1.71 3.29
CA LEU A 89 5.44 -2.40 4.49
C LEU A 89 4.25 -2.95 5.29
N GLN A 90 4.33 -4.22 5.72
CA GLN A 90 3.24 -4.91 6.40
C GLN A 90 3.52 -5.06 7.90
N ALA A 91 2.71 -4.41 8.74
CA ALA A 91 2.97 -4.32 10.18
C ALA A 91 2.88 -5.65 10.94
N TYR A 92 2.14 -6.63 10.42
CA TYR A 92 2.01 -7.94 11.04
C TYR A 92 3.26 -8.82 10.95
N LEU A 93 4.25 -8.52 10.11
CA LEU A 93 5.43 -9.38 9.96
C LEU A 93 6.48 -9.02 11.01
N HIS A 94 7.09 -10.04 11.63
CA HIS A 94 8.18 -9.84 12.59
C HIS A 94 9.41 -9.15 11.99
N ARG A 95 9.64 -9.32 10.68
CA ARG A 95 10.77 -8.73 9.94
C ARG A 95 10.63 -7.23 9.63
N SER A 96 9.41 -6.70 9.62
CA SER A 96 9.13 -5.34 9.14
C SER A 96 9.90 -4.20 9.84
N PRO A 97 10.20 -4.26 11.16
CA PRO A 97 11.07 -3.25 11.77
C PRO A 97 12.48 -3.22 11.16
N ALA A 98 13.09 -4.38 10.90
CA ALA A 98 14.41 -4.43 10.29
C ALA A 98 14.38 -3.99 8.83
N ASP A 99 13.34 -4.38 8.08
CA ASP A 99 13.14 -3.92 6.71
C ASP A 99 12.94 -2.40 6.65
N LEU A 100 12.23 -1.80 7.62
CA LEU A 100 12.09 -0.34 7.70
C LEU A 100 13.46 0.34 7.86
N GLU A 101 14.29 -0.12 8.81
CA GLU A 101 15.63 0.45 9.01
C GLU A 101 16.51 0.31 7.77
N ARG A 102 16.41 -0.81 7.04
CA ARG A 102 17.10 -1.02 5.76
C ARG A 102 16.68 -0.01 4.69
N LEU A 103 15.39 0.35 4.63
CA LEU A 103 14.84 1.21 3.58
C LEU A 103 15.00 2.71 3.87
N LEU A 104 15.08 3.12 5.14
CA LEU A 104 15.13 4.53 5.55
C LEU A 104 16.27 5.35 4.93
N PRO A 105 17.49 4.84 4.73
CA PRO A 105 18.56 5.56 4.02
C PRO A 105 18.19 6.01 2.60
N LEU A 106 17.18 5.39 1.99
CA LEU A 106 16.67 5.76 0.67
C LEU A 106 15.60 6.86 0.73
N THR A 107 15.30 7.43 1.91
CA THR A 107 14.16 8.37 2.12
C THR A 107 12.89 7.86 1.43
N PRO A 108 12.41 6.66 1.79
CA PRO A 108 11.46 5.93 0.97
C PRO A 108 10.06 6.54 1.01
N ASN A 109 9.31 6.38 -0.08
CA ASN A 109 7.87 6.55 -0.04
C ASN A 109 7.24 5.19 0.36
N LEU A 110 6.70 5.10 1.57
CA LEU A 110 6.17 3.86 2.14
C LEU A 110 4.66 3.92 2.32
N ARG A 111 3.96 2.88 1.88
CA ARG A 111 2.59 2.61 2.34
C ARG A 111 2.65 1.58 3.46
N VAL A 112 2.19 1.93 4.65
CA VAL A 112 2.13 1.01 5.78
C VAL A 112 0.73 0.41 5.87
N VAL A 113 0.63 -0.91 5.89
CA VAL A 113 -0.61 -1.68 6.04
C VAL A 113 -0.52 -2.63 7.23
N LYS A 114 -1.65 -3.14 7.73
CA LYS A 114 -1.61 -4.22 8.75
C LYS A 114 -1.02 -5.52 8.19
N GLY A 115 -1.45 -5.91 6.99
CA GLY A 115 -1.21 -7.23 6.41
C GLY A 115 -2.53 -7.83 5.94
N ALA A 116 -2.51 -8.65 4.89
CA ALA A 116 -3.72 -9.19 4.27
C ALA A 116 -3.66 -10.70 3.97
N TYR A 117 -2.48 -11.31 4.10
CA TYR A 117 -2.30 -12.74 3.81
C TYR A 117 -2.40 -13.55 5.09
N LEU A 118 -2.69 -14.84 4.96
CA LEU A 118 -2.65 -15.76 6.08
C LEU A 118 -1.21 -16.29 6.21
N GLU A 119 -0.54 -15.92 7.30
CA GLU A 119 0.86 -16.27 7.57
C GLU A 119 0.95 -17.06 8.88
N ALA A 120 1.95 -17.92 9.00
CA ALA A 120 2.17 -18.68 10.22
C ALA A 120 2.59 -17.76 11.39
N PRO A 121 2.28 -18.10 12.65
CA PRO A 121 2.68 -17.30 13.82
C PRO A 121 4.20 -17.07 13.96
N ALA A 122 5.01 -17.97 13.38
CA ALA A 122 6.46 -17.83 13.33
C ALA A 122 6.94 -16.69 12.41
N ILE A 123 6.08 -16.22 11.50
CA ILE A 123 6.38 -15.19 10.49
C ILE A 123 5.64 -13.88 10.82
N ALA A 124 4.41 -13.99 11.33
CA ALA A 124 3.55 -12.86 11.61
C ALA A 124 2.93 -12.91 13.01
N TYR A 125 2.63 -11.74 13.58
CA TYR A 125 1.87 -11.62 14.83
C TYR A 125 0.47 -12.24 14.65
N PRO A 126 0.09 -13.24 15.47
CA PRO A 126 -1.23 -13.84 15.39
C PRO A 126 -2.32 -12.93 16.00
N GLU A 127 -1.95 -12.15 17.02
CA GLU A 127 -2.88 -11.32 17.77
C GLU A 127 -3.03 -9.93 17.16
N LYS A 128 -4.28 -9.51 16.96
CA LYS A 128 -4.60 -8.20 16.39
C LYS A 128 -3.98 -7.03 17.17
N HIS A 129 -3.91 -7.15 18.50
CA HIS A 129 -3.35 -6.07 19.33
C HIS A 129 -1.86 -5.85 19.05
N ASP A 130 -1.10 -6.92 18.83
CA ASP A 130 0.32 -6.84 18.50
C ASP A 130 0.52 -6.22 17.12
N VAL A 131 -0.32 -6.57 16.14
CA VAL A 131 -0.33 -5.96 14.80
C VAL A 131 -0.63 -4.46 14.88
N ASP A 132 -1.62 -4.05 15.68
CA ASP A 132 -1.98 -2.64 15.86
C ASP A 132 -0.83 -1.84 16.49
N ASN A 133 -0.18 -2.42 17.51
CA ASN A 133 0.97 -1.79 18.17
C ASN A 133 2.18 -1.70 17.23
N ALA A 134 2.47 -2.77 16.48
CA ALA A 134 3.53 -2.78 15.49
C ALA A 134 3.28 -1.75 14.38
N TYR A 135 2.03 -1.63 13.91
CA TYR A 135 1.64 -0.64 12.91
C TYR A 135 1.96 0.78 13.36
N VAL A 136 1.54 1.14 14.59
CA VAL A 136 1.81 2.47 15.15
C VAL A 136 3.31 2.72 15.24
N ARG A 137 4.08 1.79 15.83
CA ARG A 137 5.54 1.94 15.96
C ARG A 137 6.24 2.13 14.61
N LEU A 138 5.83 1.37 13.58
CA LEU A 138 6.41 1.48 12.23
C LEU A 138 6.09 2.83 11.60
N VAL A 139 4.85 3.33 11.72
CA VAL A 139 4.48 4.63 11.17
C VAL A 139 5.24 5.76 11.85
N GLU A 140 5.30 5.76 13.18
CA GLU A 140 6.06 6.75 13.96
C GLU A 140 7.53 6.74 13.54
N ARG A 141 8.15 5.56 13.53
CA ARG A 141 9.56 5.41 13.15
C ARG A 141 9.84 5.85 11.72
N ALA A 142 8.95 5.51 10.77
CA ALA A 142 9.09 5.90 9.37
C ALA A 142 9.01 7.42 9.19
N LEU A 143 8.01 8.05 9.83
CA LEU A 143 7.82 9.50 9.82
C LEU A 143 9.03 10.25 10.39
N SER A 144 9.47 9.88 11.61
CA SER A 144 10.67 10.47 12.24
C SER A 144 11.96 10.13 11.48
N GLY A 145 11.97 9.04 10.72
CA GLY A 145 13.10 8.63 9.88
C GLY A 145 13.20 9.36 8.54
N GLY A 146 12.32 10.32 8.24
CA GLY A 146 12.39 11.07 7.00
C GLY A 146 11.62 10.46 5.83
N ALA A 147 10.95 9.32 6.01
CA ALA A 147 10.12 8.73 4.96
C ALA A 147 8.89 9.60 4.66
N TYR A 148 8.35 9.46 3.45
CA TYR A 148 6.97 9.82 3.17
C TYR A 148 6.07 8.63 3.50
N VAL A 149 4.99 8.83 4.26
CA VAL A 149 4.17 7.70 4.74
C VAL A 149 2.72 7.79 4.27
N ALA A 150 2.29 6.81 3.50
CA ALA A 150 0.89 6.52 3.24
C ALA A 150 0.33 5.60 4.36
N VAL A 151 -0.47 6.18 5.26
CA VAL A 151 -1.12 5.51 6.38
C VAL A 151 -2.37 4.78 5.86
N ALA A 152 -2.20 3.54 5.40
CA ALA A 152 -3.26 2.75 4.79
C ALA A 152 -4.06 1.93 5.82
N THR A 153 -5.05 2.57 6.44
CA THR A 153 -5.92 1.95 7.45
C THR A 153 -7.30 2.61 7.52
N HIS A 154 -8.30 1.84 7.97
CA HIS A 154 -9.64 2.35 8.30
C HIS A 154 -9.85 2.51 9.80
N ASP A 155 -8.83 2.22 10.60
CA ASP A 155 -8.85 2.26 12.05
C ASP A 155 -8.70 3.70 12.54
N GLU A 156 -9.81 4.26 13.01
CA GLU A 156 -9.86 5.64 13.49
C GLU A 156 -8.97 5.92 14.70
N ARG A 157 -8.70 4.91 15.53
CA ARG A 157 -7.81 5.10 16.67
C ARG A 157 -6.38 5.32 16.17
N ILE A 158 -5.94 4.50 15.23
CA ILE A 158 -4.62 4.63 14.60
C ILE A 158 -4.51 5.96 13.85
N ILE A 159 -5.54 6.35 13.10
CA ILE A 159 -5.54 7.63 12.36
C ILE A 159 -5.35 8.81 13.31
N ARG A 160 -6.15 8.90 14.40
CA ARG A 160 -6.01 9.97 15.37
C ARG A 160 -4.66 9.95 16.07
N HIS A 161 -4.14 8.76 16.37
CA HIS A 161 -2.82 8.60 16.97
C HIS A 161 -1.72 9.17 16.08
N VAL A 162 -1.72 8.81 14.79
CA VAL A 162 -0.71 9.31 13.84
C VAL A 162 -0.82 10.82 13.63
N GLN A 163 -2.04 11.37 13.60
CA GLN A 163 -2.25 12.82 13.52
C GLN A 163 -1.66 13.54 14.75
N ALA A 164 -1.97 13.05 15.96
CA ALA A 164 -1.43 13.61 17.20
C ALA A 164 0.08 13.44 17.33
N PHE A 165 0.63 12.32 16.83
CA PHE A 165 2.07 12.11 16.73
C PHE A 165 2.72 13.14 15.81
N ALA A 166 2.20 13.30 14.59
CA ALA A 166 2.74 14.25 13.63
C ALA A 166 2.69 15.70 14.14
N GLU A 167 1.60 16.09 14.81
CA GLU A 167 1.48 17.41 15.43
C GLU A 167 2.53 17.63 16.53
N ARG A 168 2.76 16.63 17.40
CA ARG A 168 3.74 16.73 18.48
C ARG A 168 5.18 16.77 17.99
N GLU A 169 5.50 16.02 16.94
CA GLU A 169 6.84 15.95 16.34
C GLU A 169 7.05 17.00 15.24
N GLU A 170 6.12 17.95 15.09
CA GLU A 170 6.17 19.03 14.08
C GLU A 170 6.33 18.53 12.63
N ILE A 171 5.74 17.37 12.34
CA ILE A 171 5.78 16.74 11.01
C ILE A 171 4.65 17.32 10.16
N GLY A 172 5.04 18.02 9.09
CA GLY A 172 4.11 18.63 8.14
C GLY A 172 3.17 17.62 7.47
N ARG A 173 1.96 18.07 7.13
CA ARG A 173 0.92 17.21 6.52
C ARG A 173 1.29 16.74 5.12
N GLU A 174 2.22 17.42 4.46
CA GLU A 174 2.80 17.03 3.17
C GLU A 174 3.74 15.81 3.28
N ARG A 175 4.12 15.40 4.50
CA ARG A 175 4.98 14.23 4.73
C ARG A 175 4.21 12.91 4.83
N PHE A 176 2.88 12.96 4.87
CA PHE A 176 2.06 11.75 4.93
C PHE A 176 0.67 11.93 4.36
N GLU A 177 0.04 10.81 4.01
CA GLU A 177 -1.34 10.80 3.54
C GLU A 177 -2.11 9.62 4.12
N LEU A 178 -3.43 9.68 4.03
CA LEU A 178 -4.35 8.69 4.55
C LEU A 178 -4.88 7.88 3.38
N GLN A 179 -4.76 6.56 3.44
CA GLN A 179 -5.25 5.71 2.35
C GLN A 179 -6.33 4.74 2.82
N MET A 180 -7.41 4.65 2.05
CA MET A 180 -8.56 3.79 2.37
C MET A 180 -9.07 3.09 1.11
N LEU A 181 -9.63 1.90 1.29
CA LEU A 181 -10.32 1.19 0.21
C LEU A 181 -11.60 1.91 -0.22
N TYR A 182 -11.87 1.90 -1.54
CA TYR A 182 -13.13 2.35 -2.11
C TYR A 182 -14.34 1.62 -1.47
N GLY A 183 -15.40 2.37 -1.19
CA GLY A 183 -16.62 1.85 -0.54
C GLY A 183 -16.52 1.59 0.97
N VAL A 184 -15.32 1.64 1.57
CA VAL A 184 -15.13 1.34 3.00
C VAL A 184 -15.02 2.62 3.82
N ARG A 185 -16.04 2.87 4.66
CA ARG A 185 -16.16 4.05 5.54
C ARG A 185 -16.06 5.40 4.79
N PRO A 186 -16.87 5.66 3.75
CA PRO A 186 -16.77 6.90 2.95
C PRO A 186 -16.98 8.18 3.77
N ALA A 187 -17.77 8.14 4.84
CA ALA A 187 -17.93 9.28 5.75
C ALA A 187 -16.61 9.65 6.45
N LEU A 188 -15.80 8.66 6.84
CA LEU A 188 -14.48 8.89 7.42
C LEU A 188 -13.53 9.51 6.39
N GLN A 189 -13.52 9.00 5.15
CA GLN A 189 -12.70 9.53 4.06
C GLN A 189 -12.96 11.03 3.86
N ARG A 190 -14.23 11.41 3.72
CA ARG A 190 -14.62 12.83 3.55
C ARG A 190 -14.28 13.68 4.77
N ARG A 191 -14.48 13.16 5.98
CA ARG A 191 -14.17 13.90 7.22
C ARG A 191 -12.67 14.18 7.37
N VAL A 192 -11.83 13.20 7.05
CA VAL A 192 -10.36 13.36 7.10
C VAL A 192 -9.89 14.35 6.02
N ALA A 193 -10.44 14.26 4.81
CA ALA A 193 -10.14 15.22 3.74
C ALA A 193 -10.59 16.66 4.11
N ALA A 194 -11.79 16.81 4.68
CA ALA A 194 -12.31 18.11 5.13
C ALA A 194 -11.47 18.71 6.28
N ALA A 195 -10.75 17.88 7.04
CA ALA A 195 -9.79 18.33 8.05
C ALA A 195 -8.43 18.77 7.46
N GLY A 196 -8.28 18.74 6.12
CA GLY A 196 -7.09 19.21 5.40
C GLY A 196 -5.96 18.18 5.29
N TYR A 197 -6.28 16.89 5.37
CA TYR A 197 -5.33 15.80 5.09
C TYR A 197 -5.51 15.29 3.67
N THR A 198 -4.40 14.91 3.01
CA THR A 198 -4.46 14.17 1.74
C THR A 198 -5.08 12.80 1.98
N VAL A 199 -6.12 12.47 1.21
CA VAL A 199 -6.79 11.17 1.26
C VAL A 199 -6.76 10.53 -0.12
N LEU A 200 -6.13 9.37 -0.23
CA LEU A 200 -6.14 8.57 -1.45
C LEU A 200 -7.03 7.34 -1.29
N VAL A 201 -7.94 7.14 -2.24
CA VAL A 201 -8.88 6.01 -2.21
C VAL A 201 -8.41 4.94 -3.19
N ALA A 202 -8.12 3.75 -2.67
CA ALA A 202 -7.74 2.61 -3.48
C ALA A 202 -8.96 2.02 -4.19
N THR A 203 -9.02 2.24 -5.50
CA THR A 203 -10.12 1.83 -6.39
C THR A 203 -9.67 0.70 -7.31
N PRO A 204 -9.86 -0.58 -6.91
CA PRO A 204 -9.63 -1.70 -7.80
C PRO A 204 -10.63 -1.67 -8.96
N PHE A 205 -10.20 -2.09 -10.15
CA PHE A 205 -11.04 -2.21 -11.34
C PHE A 205 -10.56 -3.38 -12.21
N GLY A 206 -11.30 -3.66 -13.28
CA GLY A 206 -10.99 -4.71 -14.24
C GLY A 206 -12.03 -5.83 -14.25
N PRO A 207 -11.99 -6.70 -15.27
CA PRO A 207 -12.97 -7.77 -15.46
C PRO A 207 -12.90 -8.82 -14.34
N ASP A 208 -11.72 -9.05 -13.75
CA ASP A 208 -11.48 -10.06 -12.71
C ASP A 208 -11.78 -9.56 -11.28
N TRP A 209 -12.88 -8.82 -11.11
CA TRP A 209 -13.26 -8.24 -9.81
C TRP A 209 -13.76 -9.28 -8.80
N TYR A 210 -14.29 -10.43 -9.26
CA TYR A 210 -14.92 -11.42 -8.39
C TYR A 210 -13.92 -12.11 -7.43
N PRO A 211 -12.75 -12.62 -7.90
CA PRO A 211 -11.72 -13.15 -6.99
C PRO A 211 -11.23 -12.12 -5.95
N TYR A 212 -11.10 -10.85 -6.34
CA TYR A 212 -10.75 -9.76 -5.43
C TYR A 212 -11.81 -9.60 -4.32
N LEU A 213 -13.09 -9.55 -4.70
CA LEU A 213 -14.20 -9.42 -3.75
C LEU A 213 -14.25 -10.61 -2.79
N MET A 214 -14.13 -11.84 -3.32
CA MET A 214 -14.17 -13.05 -2.51
C MET A 214 -13.04 -13.10 -1.49
N ARG A 215 -11.82 -12.70 -1.87
CA ARG A 215 -10.70 -12.58 -0.93
C ARG A 215 -11.00 -11.58 0.19
N ARG A 216 -11.56 -10.40 -0.15
CA ARG A 216 -11.95 -9.38 0.85
C ARG A 216 -13.03 -9.84 1.81
N LEU A 217 -13.95 -10.69 1.36
CA LEU A 217 -14.96 -11.31 2.23
C LEU A 217 -14.34 -12.38 3.15
N ALA A 218 -13.42 -13.20 2.63
CA ALA A 218 -12.76 -14.26 3.38
C ALA A 218 -11.77 -13.73 4.44
N GLU A 219 -11.10 -12.59 4.18
CA GLU A 219 -10.16 -11.95 5.10
C GLU A 219 -10.78 -11.49 6.43
N ARG A 220 -12.13 -11.44 6.55
CA ARG A 220 -12.83 -11.10 7.80
C ARG A 220 -14.11 -11.93 7.96
N PRO A 221 -14.11 -13.02 8.77
CA PRO A 221 -15.32 -13.81 9.04
C PRO A 221 -16.50 -12.98 9.58
N ALA A 222 -16.21 -11.91 10.33
CA ALA A 222 -17.22 -10.97 10.82
C ALA A 222 -17.97 -10.22 9.69
N ASN A 223 -17.32 -9.97 8.54
CA ASN A 223 -17.98 -9.38 7.38
C ASN A 223 -18.95 -10.36 6.72
N LEU A 224 -18.61 -11.65 6.70
CA LEU A 224 -19.48 -12.70 6.16
C LEU A 224 -20.78 -12.81 6.97
N PHE A 225 -20.68 -12.74 8.29
CA PHE A 225 -21.83 -12.72 9.20
C PHE A 225 -22.71 -11.48 8.99
N PHE A 226 -22.11 -10.32 8.72
CA PHE A 226 -22.83 -9.07 8.44
C PHE A 226 -23.60 -9.14 7.10
N PHE A 227 -23.00 -9.72 6.06
CA PHE A 227 -23.67 -9.94 4.77
C PHE A 227 -24.83 -10.93 4.87
N LEU A 228 -24.63 -12.07 5.53
CA LEU A 228 -25.69 -13.08 5.77
C LEU A 228 -26.87 -12.49 6.55
N ARG A 229 -26.60 -11.63 7.54
CA ARG A 229 -27.64 -10.98 8.35
C ARG A 229 -28.48 -9.96 7.56
N ASN A 230 -27.94 -9.39 6.49
CA ASN A 230 -28.68 -8.49 5.60
C ASN A 230 -29.48 -9.23 4.52
N ILE A 231 -29.09 -10.45 4.14
CA ILE A 231 -29.86 -11.29 3.21
C ILE A 231 -31.08 -11.93 3.91
N LEU A 232 -30.93 -12.28 5.19
CA LEU A 232 -32.00 -12.86 6.02
C LEU A 232 -32.97 -11.81 6.59
N ARG A 233 -32.69 -10.52 6.40
CA ARG A 233 -33.61 -9.41 6.66
C ARG A 233 -34.20 -8.94 5.34
N ARG A 234 -35.03 -9.78 4.72
CA ARG A 234 -36.12 -9.33 3.86
C ARG A 234 -37.38 -9.21 4.70
#